data_AF-A0A813BZQ9-F1
#
_entry.id   AF-A0A813BZQ9-F1
#
_cell.length_a   1.000
_cell.length_b   1.000
_cell.length_c   1.000
_cell.angle_alpha   90.00
_cell.angle_beta   90.00
_cell.angle_gamma   90.00
#
_symmetry.space_group_name_H-M   'P 1'
#
loop_
_entity.id
_entity.type
_entity.pdbx_description
1 polymer ?
#
loop_
_entity_poly.entity_id
_entity_poly.type
_entity_poly.pdbx_seq_one_letter_code
_entity_poly.pdbx_strand_id
1 'polypeptide(L)'
;MAAPRQVQMDSIDESKVIVHHACCCCYDGCVPECNNIGCAAQETFLCCEADICFKTGSPCLCCGCCALRCVWPTTCCKTQTQLCCCVAGSALPPDDEVPCLVNMCFINCFPQLGICASLGSMKKGASMQFESEGSYA
;
A
#
# COMPACT_ATOMS: atom_id res chain seq x y z
N MET A 1 20.36 4.69 -23.37
CA MET A 1 19.29 3.68 -23.48
C MET A 1 19.03 3.16 -22.08
N ALA A 2 18.05 3.74 -21.37
CA ALA A 2 17.76 3.37 -19.98
C ALA A 2 16.89 2.11 -19.97
N ALA A 3 17.25 1.13 -19.13
CA ALA A 3 16.56 -0.14 -19.04
C ALA A 3 15.08 0.05 -18.68
N PRO A 4 14.16 -0.70 -19.30
CA PRO A 4 12.75 -0.67 -18.92
C PRO A 4 12.60 -1.04 -17.43
N ARG A 5 11.65 -0.38 -16.73
CA ARG A 5 11.21 -0.72 -15.37
C ARG A 5 11.00 -2.23 -15.31
N GLN A 6 11.91 -2.97 -14.69
CA GLN A 6 11.66 -4.36 -14.33
C GLN A 6 10.42 -4.31 -13.43
N VAL A 7 9.36 -5.01 -13.84
CA VAL A 7 8.16 -5.19 -13.04
C VAL A 7 8.58 -6.01 -11.83
N GLN A 8 9.11 -5.34 -10.81
CA GLN A 8 9.42 -5.97 -9.55
C GLN A 8 8.08 -6.37 -8.96
N MET A 9 7.96 -7.64 -8.59
CA MET A 9 6.78 -8.13 -7.88
C MET A 9 6.80 -7.42 -6.53
N ASP A 10 5.95 -6.40 -6.39
CA ASP A 10 5.83 -5.66 -5.15
C ASP A 10 5.51 -6.66 -4.03
N SER A 11 6.32 -6.65 -2.98
CA SER A 11 6.15 -7.61 -1.89
C SER A 11 4.88 -7.34 -1.08
N ILE A 12 4.26 -6.17 -1.27
CA ILE A 12 3.09 -5.67 -0.57
C ILE A 12 1.92 -5.68 -1.56
N ASP A 13 0.90 -6.48 -1.28
CA ASP A 13 -0.34 -6.47 -2.06
C ASP A 13 -1.29 -5.44 -1.48
N GLU A 14 -1.17 -4.19 -1.95
CA GLU A 14 -1.95 -3.07 -1.45
C GLU A 14 -3.46 -3.26 -1.67
N SER A 15 -3.85 -4.04 -2.67
CA SER A 15 -5.26 -4.23 -3.04
C SER A 15 -6.11 -4.86 -1.94
N LYS A 16 -5.47 -5.62 -1.03
CA LYS A 16 -6.08 -6.30 0.12
C LYS A 16 -6.10 -5.48 1.40
N VAL A 17 -5.48 -4.30 1.41
CA VAL A 17 -5.36 -3.47 2.61
C VAL A 17 -6.71 -2.86 2.95
N ILE A 18 -7.21 -3.16 4.15
CA ILE A 18 -8.34 -2.45 4.74
C ILE A 18 -7.78 -1.18 5.40
N VAL A 19 -8.17 -0.03 4.87
CA VAL A 19 -7.65 1.26 5.34
C VAL A 19 -8.42 1.72 6.57
N HIS A 20 -7.73 1.94 7.69
CA HIS A 20 -8.36 2.42 8.91
C HIS A 20 -8.14 3.92 9.14
N HIS A 21 -7.04 4.49 8.64
CA HIS A 21 -6.75 5.91 8.73
C HIS A 21 -6.09 6.38 7.43
N ALA A 22 -6.53 7.50 6.88
CA ALA A 22 -5.89 8.07 5.69
C ALA A 22 -6.14 9.58 5.62
N CYS A 23 -5.18 10.31 5.09
CA CYS A 23 -5.28 11.75 4.87
C CYS A 23 -4.51 12.16 3.62
N CYS A 24 -5.24 12.61 2.60
CA CYS A 24 -4.70 13.11 1.34
C CYS A 24 -3.76 12.08 0.69
N CYS A 25 -2.46 12.20 0.92
CA CYS A 25 -1.40 11.44 0.27
C CYS A 25 -0.86 10.28 1.11
N CYS A 26 -1.46 9.94 2.25
CA CYS A 26 -1.01 8.85 3.11
C CYS A 26 -2.17 8.03 3.67
N TYR A 27 -1.89 6.74 3.94
CA TYR A 27 -2.81 5.83 4.60
C TYR A 27 -2.08 4.85 5.52
N ASP A 28 -2.83 4.39 6.52
CA ASP A 28 -2.52 3.26 7.39
C ASP A 28 -3.68 2.26 7.32
N GLY A 29 -3.33 0.98 7.28
CA GLY A 29 -4.26 -0.11 7.08
C GLY A 29 -3.76 -1.42 7.65
N CYS A 30 -4.62 -2.44 7.54
CA CYS A 30 -4.25 -3.80 7.89
C CYS A 30 -4.73 -4.79 6.82
N VAL A 31 -3.98 -5.88 6.65
CA VAL A 31 -4.38 -7.02 5.83
C VAL A 31 -4.92 -8.11 6.78
N PRO A 32 -6.22 -8.44 6.74
CA PRO A 32 -6.83 -9.38 7.69
C PRO A 32 -6.30 -10.82 7.51
N GLU A 33 -5.98 -11.23 6.28
CA GLU A 33 -5.43 -12.55 5.95
C GLU A 33 -3.90 -12.51 5.79
N CYS A 34 -3.21 -12.02 6.82
CA CYS A 34 -1.76 -11.88 6.81
C CYS A 34 -1.06 -13.17 7.23
N ASN A 35 -0.70 -14.02 6.26
CA ASN A 35 0.08 -15.24 6.50
C ASN A 35 1.61 -15.00 6.52
N ASN A 36 2.05 -13.75 6.44
CA ASN A 36 3.46 -13.37 6.34
C ASN A 36 3.93 -12.60 7.58
N ILE A 37 4.78 -13.25 8.38
CA ILE A 37 5.55 -12.61 9.45
C ILE A 37 6.83 -12.01 8.83
N GLY A 38 7.07 -10.73 9.12
CA GLY A 38 8.26 -10.00 8.69
C GLY A 38 7.94 -8.56 8.31
N CYS A 39 8.93 -7.87 7.75
CA CYS A 39 8.75 -6.51 7.23
C CYS A 39 9.17 -6.41 5.76
N ALA A 40 8.51 -5.51 5.04
CA ALA A 40 8.93 -5.07 3.72
C ALA A 40 8.74 -3.56 3.65
N ALA A 41 9.66 -2.86 3.01
CA ALA A 41 9.56 -1.43 2.77
C ALA A 41 10.12 -1.08 1.40
N GLN A 42 9.49 -0.12 0.75
CA GLN A 42 9.96 0.50 -0.48
C GLN A 42 9.83 2.01 -0.31
N GLU A 43 10.95 2.69 -0.43
CA GLU A 43 11.08 4.13 -0.23
C GLU A 43 11.67 4.72 -1.50
N THR A 44 10.97 5.68 -2.10
CA THR A 44 11.46 6.49 -3.21
C THR A 44 11.53 7.93 -2.76
N PHE A 45 12.71 8.53 -2.89
CA PHE A 45 12.92 9.96 -2.73
C PHE A 45 13.59 10.49 -3.99
N LEU A 46 12.84 11.26 -4.78
CA LEU A 46 13.25 11.76 -6.08
C LEU A 46 13.66 10.60 -7.02
N CYS A 47 14.94 10.51 -7.36
CA CYS A 47 15.48 9.46 -8.22
C CYS A 47 16.04 8.26 -7.46
N CYS A 48 16.09 8.31 -6.13
CA CYS A 48 16.66 7.25 -5.30
C CYS A 48 15.53 6.35 -4.80
N GLU A 49 15.61 5.06 -5.12
CA GLU A 49 14.69 4.05 -4.59
C GLU A 49 15.46 3.01 -3.78
N ALA A 50 14.91 2.68 -2.62
CA ALA A 50 15.43 1.72 -1.67
C ALA A 50 14.35 0.70 -1.33
N ASP A 51 14.67 -0.57 -1.49
CA ASP A 51 13.81 -1.69 -1.10
C ASP A 51 14.44 -2.43 0.07
N ILE A 52 13.60 -2.90 0.99
CA ILE A 52 13.98 -3.72 2.13
C ILE A 52 12.96 -4.86 2.24
N CYS A 53 13.41 -6.10 2.41
CA CYS A 53 12.53 -7.24 2.62
C CYS A 53 13.13 -8.25 3.60
N PHE A 54 12.36 -8.54 4.65
CA PHE A 54 12.62 -9.54 5.68
C PHE A 54 11.41 -10.48 5.86
N LYS A 55 10.57 -10.60 4.82
CA LYS A 55 9.43 -11.53 4.83
C LYS A 55 9.92 -12.97 4.72
N THR A 56 9.43 -13.83 5.60
CA THR A 56 9.72 -15.27 5.55
C THR A 56 9.30 -15.85 4.20
N GLY A 57 10.21 -16.60 3.54
CA GLY A 57 9.93 -17.24 2.25
C GLY A 57 9.96 -16.31 1.03
N SER A 58 10.32 -15.03 1.20
CA SER A 58 10.52 -14.12 0.07
C SER A 58 11.91 -14.30 -0.55
N PRO A 59 12.06 -14.10 -1.87
CA PRO A 59 13.37 -14.14 -2.52
C PRO A 59 14.26 -13.01 -1.98
N CYS A 60 15.56 -13.27 -1.89
CA CYS A 60 16.54 -12.27 -1.50
C CYS A 60 16.57 -11.12 -2.51
N LEU A 61 16.70 -9.89 -1.99
CA LEU A 61 16.98 -8.70 -2.79
C LEU A 61 18.46 -8.69 -3.25
N CYS A 62 18.84 -7.72 -4.08
CA CYS A 62 20.19 -7.62 -4.68
C CYS A 62 21.31 -7.74 -3.64
N CYS A 63 21.16 -7.13 -2.46
CA CYS A 63 22.12 -7.17 -1.35
C CYS A 63 21.66 -8.09 -0.22
N GLY A 64 20.90 -9.14 -0.53
CA GLY A 64 20.31 -10.06 0.45
C GLY A 64 18.97 -9.55 0.98
N CYS A 65 18.98 -8.51 1.80
CA CYS A 65 17.77 -7.95 2.42
C CYS A 65 17.40 -6.55 1.94
N CYS A 66 18.24 -5.90 1.15
CA CYS A 66 17.97 -4.59 0.59
C CYS A 66 18.40 -4.48 -0.88
N ALA A 67 17.85 -3.49 -1.57
CA ALA A 67 18.31 -3.06 -2.88
C ALA A 67 18.26 -1.53 -2.95
N LEU A 68 19.25 -0.93 -3.60
CA LEU A 68 19.28 0.51 -3.86
C LEU A 68 19.43 0.73 -5.35
N ARG A 69 18.61 1.61 -5.94
CA ARG A 69 18.66 1.90 -7.37
C ARG A 69 18.29 3.34 -7.69
N CYS A 70 18.71 3.77 -8.88
CA CYS A 70 18.29 5.04 -9.45
C CYS A 70 17.15 4.80 -10.45
N VAL A 71 16.01 5.44 -10.20
CA VAL A 71 14.82 5.40 -11.06
C VAL A 71 14.50 6.81 -11.56
N TRP A 72 13.74 6.88 -12.66
CA TRP A 72 13.24 8.17 -13.12
C TRP A 72 12.09 8.60 -12.20
N PRO A 73 12.12 9.83 -11.64
CA PRO A 73 11.15 10.26 -10.65
C PRO A 73 9.75 10.36 -11.25
N THR A 74 8.79 9.64 -10.67
CA THR A 74 7.34 9.78 -10.97
C THR A 74 6.64 10.62 -9.92
N THR A 75 7.12 10.59 -8.68
CA THR A 75 6.66 11.39 -7.53
C THR A 75 7.88 11.95 -6.78
N CYS A 76 7.68 12.96 -5.93
CA CYS A 76 8.76 13.52 -5.10
C CYS A 76 9.16 12.55 -3.99
N CYS A 77 8.16 11.98 -3.31
CA CYS A 77 8.34 11.00 -2.25
C CYS A 77 7.31 9.88 -2.42
N LYS A 78 7.71 8.64 -2.25
CA LYS A 78 6.80 7.50 -2.15
C LYS A 78 7.31 6.53 -1.10
N THR A 79 6.42 6.08 -0.24
CA THR A 79 6.71 5.15 0.83
C THR A 79 5.66 4.06 0.81
N GLN A 80 6.08 2.81 0.84
CA GLN A 80 5.20 1.67 1.07
C GLN A 80 5.87 0.78 2.09
N THR A 81 5.21 0.52 3.21
CA THR A 81 5.75 -0.32 4.27
C THR A 81 4.71 -1.31 4.73
N GLN A 82 5.17 -2.50 5.07
CA GLN A 82 4.38 -3.53 5.70
C GLN A 82 5.18 -4.13 6.84
N LEU A 83 4.58 -4.18 8.02
CA LEU A 83 5.08 -4.90 9.19
C LEU A 83 4.01 -5.89 9.64
N CYS A 84 4.25 -7.17 9.37
CA CYS A 84 3.25 -8.22 9.54
C CYS A 84 1.95 -7.83 8.81
N CYS A 85 0.83 -7.69 9.54
CA CYS A 85 -0.45 -7.31 8.97
C CYS A 85 -0.63 -5.80 8.76
N CYS A 86 0.19 -4.97 9.41
CA CYS A 86 0.09 -3.51 9.32
C CYS A 86 0.73 -3.03 8.03
N VAL A 87 0.01 -2.21 7.27
CA VAL A 87 0.50 -1.62 6.02
C VAL A 87 0.33 -0.12 6.08
N ALA A 88 1.36 0.62 5.70
CA ALA A 88 1.30 2.07 5.57
C ALA A 88 1.84 2.47 4.20
N GLY A 89 1.22 3.47 3.59
CA GLY A 89 1.60 3.97 2.27
C GLY A 89 1.53 5.50 2.22
N SER A 90 2.43 6.13 1.46
CA SER A 90 2.33 7.54 1.11
C SER A 90 2.92 7.84 -0.27
N ALA A 91 2.35 8.82 -0.98
CA ALA A 91 2.90 9.32 -2.23
C ALA A 91 2.65 10.82 -2.40
N LEU A 92 3.70 11.61 -2.61
CA LEU A 92 3.62 13.05 -2.83
C LEU A 92 4.22 13.40 -4.21
N PRO A 93 3.42 13.87 -5.19
CA PRO A 93 1.95 13.93 -5.21
C PRO A 93 1.31 12.52 -5.19
N PRO A 94 0.00 12.41 -4.87
CA PRO A 94 -0.74 11.15 -4.96
C PRO A 94 -0.61 10.52 -6.35
N ASP A 95 -0.55 9.20 -6.41
CA ASP A 95 -0.45 8.43 -7.65
C ASP A 95 -1.51 7.31 -7.69
N ASP A 96 -1.46 6.46 -8.73
CA ASP A 96 -2.40 5.35 -8.87
C ASP A 96 -2.25 4.29 -7.76
N GLU A 97 -1.10 4.24 -7.07
CA GLU A 97 -0.88 3.31 -5.96
C GLU A 97 -1.45 3.88 -4.64
N VAL A 98 -1.16 5.14 -4.37
CA VAL A 98 -1.66 5.87 -3.20
C VAL A 98 -2.59 6.99 -3.69
N PRO A 99 -3.88 6.70 -3.92
CA PRO A 99 -4.84 7.71 -4.32
C PRO A 99 -5.09 8.71 -3.19
N CYS A 100 -5.73 9.84 -3.53
CA CYS A 100 -6.17 10.78 -2.51
C CYS A 100 -7.28 10.14 -1.63
N LEU A 101 -6.99 9.89 -0.35
CA LEU A 101 -7.89 9.18 0.57
C LEU A 101 -8.18 10.01 1.83
N VAL A 102 -9.40 9.87 2.34
CA VAL A 102 -9.76 10.41 3.66
C VAL A 102 -10.51 9.32 4.42
N ASN A 103 -9.83 8.69 5.38
CA ASN A 103 -10.41 7.65 6.24
C ASN A 103 -10.22 7.99 7.72
N MET A 104 -11.20 7.62 8.52
CA MET A 104 -11.09 7.65 9.98
C MET A 104 -11.77 6.41 10.57
N CYS A 105 -11.06 5.66 11.41
CA CYS A 105 -11.56 4.47 12.11
C CYS A 105 -12.31 3.49 11.18
N PHE A 106 -11.70 3.11 10.06
CA PHE A 106 -12.27 2.21 9.03
C PHE A 106 -13.44 2.78 8.22
N ILE A 107 -13.84 4.03 8.47
CA ILE A 107 -14.83 4.74 7.67
C ILE A 107 -14.09 5.52 6.60
N ASN A 108 -14.38 5.20 5.34
CA ASN A 108 -13.93 5.97 4.20
C ASN A 108 -14.89 7.13 3.94
N CYS A 109 -14.35 8.34 3.84
CA CYS A 109 -15.07 9.57 3.50
C CYS A 109 -14.82 10.00 2.05
N PHE A 110 -13.67 9.66 1.47
CA PHE A 110 -13.27 10.04 0.11
C PHE A 110 -12.26 9.02 -0.44
N PRO A 111 -12.40 8.53 -1.69
CA PRO A 111 -13.27 9.03 -2.76
C PRO A 111 -14.72 8.53 -2.72
N GLN A 112 -15.03 7.52 -1.90
CA GLN A 112 -16.37 6.94 -1.78
C GLN A 112 -16.69 6.67 -0.32
N LEU A 113 -17.96 6.80 0.08
CA LEU A 113 -18.37 6.43 1.43
C LEU A 113 -18.39 4.91 1.57
N GLY A 114 -17.72 4.38 2.60
CA GLY A 114 -17.67 2.95 2.86
C GLY A 114 -17.15 2.63 4.26
N ILE A 115 -17.36 1.39 4.70
CA ILE A 115 -16.86 0.87 5.98
C ILE A 115 -15.98 -0.33 5.67
N CYS A 116 -14.81 -0.41 6.29
CA CYS A 116 -13.84 -1.49 6.09
C CYS A 116 -13.49 -1.73 4.60
N ALA A 117 -13.51 -0.66 3.79
CA ALA A 117 -13.22 -0.76 2.37
C ALA A 117 -11.75 -1.08 2.14
N SER A 118 -11.48 -2.00 1.21
CA SER A 118 -10.13 -2.31 0.78
C SER A 118 -9.62 -1.25 -0.21
N LEU A 119 -8.31 -1.01 -0.24
CA LEU A 119 -7.70 -0.10 -1.21
C LEU A 119 -8.03 -0.52 -2.65
N GLY A 120 -8.09 -1.83 -2.92
CA GLY A 120 -8.47 -2.37 -4.21
C GLY A 120 -9.91 -2.07 -4.63
N SER A 121 -10.88 -2.03 -3.70
CA SER A 121 -12.26 -1.65 -4.02
C SER A 121 -12.39 -0.16 -4.28
N MET A 122 -11.62 0.67 -3.54
CA MET A 122 -11.59 2.12 -3.72
C MET A 122 -10.96 2.55 -5.06
N LYS A 123 -9.91 1.86 -5.53
CA LYS A 123 -9.28 2.13 -6.85
C LYS A 123 -10.22 1.84 -8.04
N LYS A 124 -11.20 0.93 -7.90
CA LYS A 124 -12.08 0.49 -9.00
C LYS A 124 -13.40 1.27 -9.15
N GLY A 125 -13.68 2.23 -8.28
CA GLY A 125 -14.92 3.00 -8.32
C GLY A 125 -16.20 2.14 -8.20
N ALA A 126 -16.12 1.00 -7.51
CA ALA A 126 -17.18 -0.01 -7.53
C ALA A 126 -18.26 0.26 -6.46
N SER A 127 -19.50 0.30 -6.94
CA SER A 127 -20.80 0.32 -6.23
C SER A 127 -20.80 -0.27 -4.81
N MET A 128 -21.36 0.51 -3.87
CA MET A 128 -21.77 0.12 -2.51
C MET A 128 -22.09 -1.37 -2.34
N GLN A 129 -21.33 -2.06 -1.49
CA GLN A 129 -21.81 -3.21 -0.75
C GLN A 129 -21.88 -2.82 0.72
N PHE A 130 -23.09 -2.46 1.15
CA PHE A 130 -23.43 -2.35 2.56
C PHE A 130 -23.70 -3.77 3.05
N GLU A 131 -22.69 -4.46 3.57
CA GLU A 131 -22.96 -5.66 4.38
C GLU A 131 -23.53 -5.17 5.72
N SER A 132 -24.86 -5.06 5.76
CA SER A 132 -25.59 -5.06 7.02
C SER A 132 -25.52 -6.48 7.58
N GLU A 133 -24.52 -6.78 8.41
CA GLU A 133 -24.69 -7.86 9.37
C GLU A 133 -25.67 -7.38 10.44
N GLY A 134 -26.95 -7.53 10.12
CA GLY A 134 -27.99 -7.59 11.12
C GLY A 134 -27.79 -8.85 11.95
N SER A 135 -27.38 -8.69 13.20
CA SER A 135 -27.63 -9.68 14.24
C SER A 135 -27.75 -8.98 15.59
N TYR A 136 -28.93 -8.37 15.80
CA TYR A 136 -29.49 -8.29 17.13
C TYR A 136 -30.32 -9.56 17.30
N ALA A 137 -29.83 -10.50 18.09
CA ALA A 137 -30.60 -11.56 18.72
C ALA A 137 -30.22 -11.59 20.20
#